data_AF-A0A1G9Z995-F1
#
_entry.id   AF-A0A1G9Z995-F1
#
_cell.length_a   1.000
_cell.length_b   1.000
_cell.length_c   1.000
_cell.angle_alpha   90.00
_cell.angle_beta   90.00
_cell.angle_gamma   90.00
#
_symmetry.space_group_name_H-M   'P 1'
#
loop_
_entity.id
_entity.type
_entity.pdbx_description
1 polymer ?
#
loop_
_entity_poly.entity_id
_entity_poly.type
_entity_poly.pdbx_seq_one_letter_code
_entity_poly.pdbx_strand_id
1 'polypeptide(L)'
;MSAPVTAAAMREYCLVGEIEWIWRMLLQGRDHLAVIIEESDKILLDAWEAEPGSVGSVEWDALLAAVAAHELEAAGLEVPAWGLRQPLTDPWTPEHPFLSPDRVRAQTPAWLSKQNIYVPARDLVTA
;
A
#
# COMPACT_ATOMS: atom_id res chain seq x y z
N MET A 1 11.07 -4.95 -7.71
CA MET A 1 9.66 -5.37 -7.81
C MET A 1 8.86 -4.19 -8.28
N SER A 2 7.99 -4.42 -9.26
CA SER A 2 7.01 -3.44 -9.77
C SER A 2 5.66 -3.61 -9.06
N ALA A 3 4.73 -2.67 -9.25
CA ALA A 3 3.39 -2.77 -8.68
C ALA A 3 2.66 -4.09 -9.04
N PRO A 4 2.65 -4.58 -10.30
CA PRO A 4 2.01 -5.86 -10.62
C PRO A 4 2.65 -7.07 -9.93
N VAL A 5 3.98 -7.08 -9.76
CA VAL A 5 4.68 -8.16 -9.06
C VAL A 5 4.33 -8.16 -7.58
N THR A 6 4.29 -6.98 -6.95
CA THR A 6 3.87 -6.81 -5.56
C THR A 6 2.44 -7.31 -5.36
N ALA A 7 1.51 -6.89 -6.20
CA ALA A 7 0.11 -7.30 -6.09
C ALA A 7 -0.09 -8.80 -6.33
N ALA A 8 0.64 -9.39 -7.28
CA ALA A 8 0.62 -10.84 -7.51
C ALA A 8 1.12 -11.61 -6.27
N ALA A 9 2.21 -11.17 -5.65
CA ALA A 9 2.73 -11.78 -4.43
C ALA A 9 1.74 -11.63 -3.25
N MET A 10 1.13 -10.46 -3.08
CA MET A 10 0.07 -10.24 -2.08
C MET A 10 -1.13 -11.17 -2.32
N ARG A 11 -1.54 -11.37 -3.58
CA ARG A 11 -2.67 -12.22 -3.96
C ARG A 11 -2.46 -13.67 -3.54
N GLU A 12 -1.25 -14.21 -3.71
CA GLU A 12 -0.94 -15.59 -3.32
C GLU A 12 -1.27 -15.84 -1.85
N TYR A 13 -0.87 -14.93 -0.96
CA TYR A 13 -1.16 -15.03 0.48
C TYR A 13 -2.59 -14.66 0.86
N CYS A 14 -3.23 -13.77 0.09
CA CYS A 14 -4.64 -13.45 0.27
C CYS A 14 -5.54 -14.67 0.04
N LEU A 15 -5.23 -15.49 -0.96
CA LEU A 15 -6.01 -16.70 -1.28
C LEU A 15 -5.94 -17.78 -0.19
N VAL A 16 -4.83 -17.84 0.55
CA VAL A 16 -4.63 -18.80 1.66
C VAL A 16 -4.97 -18.21 3.03
N GLY A 17 -5.35 -16.93 3.09
CA GLY A 17 -5.76 -16.25 4.34
C GLY A 17 -4.60 -15.86 5.26
N GLU A 18 -3.38 -15.76 4.73
CA GLU A 18 -2.19 -15.45 5.52
C GLU A 18 -1.92 -13.94 5.57
N ILE A 19 -2.73 -13.23 6.37
CA ILE A 19 -2.72 -11.75 6.47
C ILE A 19 -1.33 -11.16 6.79
N GLU A 20 -0.60 -11.77 7.72
CA GLU A 20 0.76 -11.34 8.07
C GLU A 20 1.71 -11.34 6.86
N TRP A 21 1.54 -12.29 5.95
CA TRP A 21 2.36 -12.36 4.74
C TRP A 21 1.91 -11.36 3.68
N ILE A 22 0.62 -11.06 3.58
CA ILE A 22 0.12 -9.97 2.73
C ILE A 22 0.77 -8.65 3.15
N TRP A 23 0.80 -8.36 4.46
CA TRP A 23 1.47 -7.19 5.02
C TRP A 23 2.95 -7.14 4.62
N ARG A 24 3.68 -8.24 4.80
CA ARG A 24 5.10 -8.31 4.43
C ARG A 24 5.32 -8.01 2.95
N MET A 25 4.50 -8.57 2.05
CA MET A 25 4.62 -8.32 0.61
C MET A 25 4.33 -6.86 0.26
N LEU A 26 3.32 -6.24 0.90
CA LEU A 26 3.04 -4.81 0.74
C LEU A 26 4.25 -3.95 1.16
N LEU A 27 4.77 -4.18 2.37
CA LEU A 27 5.90 -3.41 2.91
C LEU A 27 7.16 -3.58 2.06
N GLN A 28 7.46 -4.82 1.65
CA GLN A 28 8.58 -5.10 0.75
C GLN A 28 8.41 -4.42 -0.62
N GLY A 29 7.19 -4.32 -1.13
CA GLY A 29 6.86 -3.56 -2.33
C GLY A 29 7.14 -2.07 -2.16
N ARG A 30 6.69 -1.46 -1.05
CA ARG A 30 6.98 -0.07 -0.70
C ARG A 30 8.48 0.20 -0.59
N ASP A 31 9.22 -0.64 0.14
CA ASP A 31 10.66 -0.46 0.32
C ASP A 31 11.41 -0.54 -1.01
N HIS A 32 10.99 -1.45 -1.87
CA HIS A 32 11.57 -1.54 -3.21
C HIS A 32 11.27 -0.29 -4.04
N LEU A 33 10.07 0.28 -3.96
CA LEU A 33 9.74 1.55 -4.61
C LEU A 33 10.60 2.70 -4.06
N ALA A 34 10.74 2.80 -2.74
CA ALA A 34 11.56 3.82 -2.11
C ALA A 34 13.02 3.77 -2.59
N VAL A 35 13.59 2.56 -2.70
CA VAL A 35 14.95 2.36 -3.26
C VAL A 35 15.02 2.80 -4.72
N ILE A 36 14.05 2.41 -5.57
CA ILE A 36 14.01 2.84 -6.97
C ILE A 36 13.99 4.37 -7.10
N ILE A 37 13.19 5.03 -6.25
CA ILE A 37 13.07 6.49 -6.21
C ILE A 37 14.41 7.12 -5.81
N GLU A 38 15.04 6.61 -4.75
CA GLU A 38 16.34 7.09 -4.26
C GLU A 38 17.43 6.96 -5.32
N GLU A 39 17.46 5.83 -6.03
CA GLU A 39 18.41 5.56 -7.12
C GLU A 39 18.05 6.29 -8.42
N SER A 40 16.85 6.87 -8.51
CA SER A 40 16.31 7.51 -9.72
C SER A 40 16.32 6.58 -10.95
N ASP A 41 16.10 5.28 -10.75
CA ASP A 41 16.07 4.29 -11.84
C ASP A 41 14.78 4.42 -12.65
N LYS A 42 14.87 5.11 -13.79
CA LYS A 42 13.73 5.35 -14.68
C LYS A 42 13.08 4.07 -15.21
N ILE A 43 13.86 3.04 -15.52
CA ILE A 43 13.31 1.80 -16.10
C ILE A 43 12.42 1.11 -15.05
N LEU A 44 12.87 1.11 -13.80
CA LEU A 44 12.12 0.54 -12.70
C LEU A 44 10.93 1.41 -12.29
N LEU A 45 11.05 2.74 -12.36
CA LEU A 45 9.91 3.65 -12.17
C LEU A 45 8.82 3.44 -13.22
N ASP A 46 9.18 3.31 -14.50
CA ASP A 46 8.22 3.03 -15.59
C ASP A 46 7.47 1.71 -15.33
N ALA A 47 8.13 0.72 -14.71
CA ALA A 47 7.47 -0.53 -14.34
C ALA A 47 6.40 -0.36 -13.25
N TRP A 48 6.47 0.69 -12.43
CA TRP A 48 5.44 1.05 -11.44
C TRP A 48 4.27 1.83 -12.03
N GLU A 49 4.37 2.35 -13.26
CA GLU A 49 3.22 2.93 -13.96
C GLU A 49 2.18 1.87 -14.35
N ALA A 50 2.62 0.61 -14.53
CA ALA A 50 1.74 -0.49 -14.88
C ALA A 50 0.72 -0.78 -13.78
N GLU A 51 -0.57 -0.78 -14.14
CA GLU A 51 -1.65 -1.07 -13.21
C GLU A 51 -1.51 -2.50 -12.64
N PRO A 52 -1.46 -2.66 -11.31
CA PRO A 52 -1.43 -3.98 -10.69
C PRO A 52 -2.74 -4.73 -10.90
N GLY A 53 -2.66 -6.05 -10.98
CA GLY A 53 -3.85 -6.91 -10.85
C GLY A 53 -4.40 -6.85 -9.43
N SER A 54 -5.67 -7.25 -9.25
CA SER A 54 -6.27 -7.30 -7.91
C SER A 54 -5.59 -8.36 -7.02
N VAL A 55 -5.32 -7.97 -5.78
CA VAL A 55 -4.88 -8.80 -4.65
C VAL A 55 -5.97 -9.79 -4.23
N GLY A 56 -7.23 -9.54 -4.61
CA GLY A 56 -8.39 -10.34 -4.21
C GLY A 56 -9.22 -9.72 -3.08
N SER A 57 -8.87 -8.50 -2.66
CA SER A 57 -9.65 -7.67 -1.74
C SER A 57 -9.50 -6.21 -2.13
N VAL A 58 -10.63 -5.50 -2.19
CA VAL A 58 -10.71 -4.09 -2.58
C VAL A 58 -9.93 -3.22 -1.61
N GLU A 59 -9.92 -3.61 -0.34
CA GLU A 59 -9.25 -2.90 0.74
C GLU A 59 -7.72 -3.00 0.62
N TRP A 60 -7.20 -4.19 0.33
CA TRP A 60 -5.78 -4.38 0.05
C TRP A 60 -5.32 -3.70 -1.24
N ASP A 61 -6.16 -3.73 -2.29
CA ASP A 61 -5.91 -3.01 -3.53
C ASP A 61 -5.83 -1.48 -3.29
N ALA A 62 -6.75 -0.96 -2.47
CA ALA A 62 -6.77 0.46 -2.11
C ALA A 62 -5.57 0.87 -1.25
N LEU A 63 -5.13 0.01 -0.32
CA LEU A 63 -3.94 0.26 0.49
C LEU A 63 -2.66 0.26 -0.35
N LEU A 64 -2.48 -0.70 -1.25
CA LEU A 64 -1.34 -0.72 -2.17
C LEU A 64 -1.28 0.56 -3.01
N ALA A 65 -2.41 0.97 -3.57
CA ALA A 65 -2.53 2.22 -4.33
C ALA A 65 -2.18 3.45 -3.50
N ALA A 66 -2.74 3.57 -2.30
CA ALA A 66 -2.49 4.72 -1.43
C ALA A 66 -1.02 4.81 -0.99
N VAL A 67 -0.38 3.67 -0.67
CA VAL A 67 1.04 3.62 -0.29
C VAL A 67 1.92 4.03 -1.47
N ALA A 68 1.72 3.44 -2.65
CA ALA A 68 2.51 3.77 -3.83
C ALA A 68 2.36 5.24 -4.24
N ALA A 69 1.13 5.76 -4.22
CA ALA A 69 0.86 7.17 -4.48
C ALA A 69 1.58 8.08 -3.48
N HIS A 70 1.54 7.74 -2.18
CA HIS A 70 2.21 8.53 -1.15
C HIS A 70 3.72 8.61 -1.35
N GLU A 71 4.39 7.49 -1.65
CA GLU A 71 5.84 7.46 -1.89
C GLU A 71 6.23 8.30 -3.12
N LEU A 72 5.47 8.17 -4.21
CA LEU A 72 5.71 8.95 -5.44
C LEU A 72 5.47 10.45 -5.23
N GLU A 73 4.36 10.83 -4.58
CA GLU A 73 4.06 12.22 -4.25
C GLU A 73 5.12 12.83 -3.32
N ALA A 74 5.57 12.09 -2.31
CA ALA A 74 6.61 12.54 -1.39
C ALA A 74 7.94 12.81 -2.10
N ALA A 75 8.21 12.06 -3.17
CA ALA A 75 9.37 12.26 -4.05
C ALA A 75 9.16 13.34 -5.13
N GLY A 76 7.98 13.94 -5.22
CA GLY A 76 7.64 14.92 -6.26
C GLY A 76 7.47 14.30 -7.66
N LEU A 77 7.23 12.99 -7.72
CA LEU A 77 6.98 12.25 -8.95
C LEU A 77 5.48 12.21 -9.28
N GLU A 78 5.17 11.95 -10.54
CA GLU A 78 3.78 11.78 -10.99
C GLU A 78 3.21 10.45 -10.51
N VAL A 79 2.00 10.50 -9.95
CA VAL A 79 1.29 9.30 -9.49
C VAL A 79 0.54 8.69 -10.66
N PRO A 80 0.68 7.37 -10.92
CA PRO A 80 -0.06 6.71 -11.97
C PRO A 80 -1.56 6.67 -11.65
N ALA A 81 -2.41 6.61 -12.68
CA ALA A 81 -3.87 6.67 -12.53
C ALA A 81 -4.44 5.61 -11.57
N TRP A 82 -3.83 4.42 -11.52
CA TRP A 82 -4.25 3.35 -10.61
C TRP A 82 -3.97 3.64 -9.12
N GLY A 83 -3.03 4.56 -8.83
CA GLY A 83 -2.74 5.06 -7.49
C GLY A 83 -3.74 6.13 -7.02
N LEU A 84 -4.44 6.78 -7.94
CA LEU A 84 -5.42 7.83 -7.68
C LEU A 84 -6.84 7.28 -7.50
N ARG A 85 -6.99 6.24 -6.67
CA ARG A 85 -8.29 5.61 -6.42
C ARG A 85 -9.21 6.52 -5.62
N GLN A 86 -10.51 6.31 -5.79
CA GLN A 86 -11.51 6.90 -4.90
C GLN A 86 -11.39 6.26 -3.50
N PRO A 87 -11.68 7.03 -2.44
CA PRO A 87 -11.77 6.50 -1.09
C PRO A 87 -12.71 5.29 -1.02
N LEU A 88 -12.39 4.34 -0.14
CA LEU A 88 -13.28 3.20 0.12
C LEU A 88 -14.66 3.70 0.56
N THR A 89 -15.72 3.04 0.08
CA THR A 89 -17.09 3.40 0.48
C THR A 89 -17.30 3.15 1.98
N ASP A 90 -16.81 2.01 2.47
CA ASP A 90 -16.86 1.64 3.87
C ASP A 90 -15.47 1.81 4.52
N PRO A 91 -15.38 2.48 5.68
CA PRO A 91 -14.17 2.55 6.49
C PRO A 91 -13.54 1.19 6.75
N TRP A 92 -12.30 1.00 6.33
CA TRP A 92 -11.56 -0.23 6.58
C TRP A 92 -10.50 -0.05 7.66
N THR A 93 -10.54 -0.92 8.66
CA THR A 93 -9.53 -1.02 9.71
C THR A 93 -9.12 -2.48 9.79
N PRO A 94 -7.90 -2.86 9.32
CA PRO A 94 -7.38 -4.21 9.49
C PRO A 94 -7.39 -4.61 10.96
N GLU A 95 -7.60 -5.90 11.24
CA GLU A 95 -7.50 -6.41 12.61
C GLU A 95 -6.10 -6.15 13.16
N HIS A 96 -6.03 -5.46 14.30
CA HIS A 96 -4.77 -5.13 14.95
C HIS A 96 -4.69 -5.82 16.32
N PRO A 97 -3.69 -6.71 16.58
CA PRO A 97 -3.66 -7.54 17.78
C PRO A 97 -3.53 -6.75 19.11
N PHE A 98 -2.89 -5.58 19.07
CA PHE A 98 -2.57 -4.80 20.28
C PHE A 98 -3.29 -3.45 20.44
N LEU A 99 -4.05 -2.98 19.44
CA LEU A 99 -4.65 -1.64 19.47
C LEU A 99 -6.17 -1.74 19.33
N SER A 100 -6.88 -0.88 20.07
CA SER A 100 -8.30 -0.66 19.84
C SER A 100 -8.52 0.12 18.53
N PRO A 101 -9.70 -0.01 17.89
CA PRO A 101 -10.02 0.73 16.67
C PRO A 101 -9.84 2.25 16.81
N ASP A 102 -10.21 2.83 17.95
CA ASP A 102 -10.03 4.27 18.21
C ASP A 102 -8.54 4.67 18.23
N ARG A 103 -7.68 3.83 18.81
CA ARG A 103 -6.23 4.06 18.81
C ARG A 103 -5.62 3.87 17.43
N VAL A 104 -6.14 2.94 16.62
CA VAL A 104 -5.72 2.80 15.22
C VAL A 104 -6.06 4.06 14.44
N ARG A 105 -7.30 4.54 14.55
CA ARG A 105 -7.76 5.78 13.90
C ARG A 105 -6.91 7.00 14.31
N ALA A 106 -6.62 7.14 15.61
CA ALA A 106 -5.81 8.25 16.11
C ALA A 106 -4.34 8.22 15.63
N GLN A 107 -3.80 7.04 15.30
CA GLN A 107 -2.43 6.86 14.82
C GLN A 107 -2.35 6.71 13.29
N THR A 108 -3.48 6.78 12.60
CA THR A 108 -3.55 6.67 11.14
C THR A 108 -3.08 7.98 10.50
N PRO A 109 -2.16 7.94 9.52
CA PRO A 109 -1.73 9.15 8.83
C PRO A 109 -2.86 9.73 7.96
N ALA A 110 -2.86 11.05 7.79
CA ALA A 110 -3.95 11.77 7.12
C ALA A 110 -4.19 11.33 5.66
N TRP A 111 -3.14 10.89 4.95
CA TRP A 111 -3.26 10.44 3.57
C TRP A 111 -4.02 9.11 3.44
N LEU A 112 -3.93 8.22 4.44
CA LEU A 112 -4.77 7.01 4.50
C LEU A 112 -6.18 7.28 4.99
N SER A 113 -6.34 8.13 6.02
CA SER A 113 -7.67 8.41 6.58
C SER A 113 -8.58 9.11 5.56
N LYS A 114 -8.03 9.92 4.64
CA LYS A 114 -8.75 10.48 3.49
C LYS A 114 -9.27 9.42 2.52
N GLN A 115 -8.62 8.25 2.46
CA GLN A 115 -9.01 7.11 1.63
C GLN A 115 -9.93 6.12 2.37
N ASN A 116 -10.41 6.47 3.56
CA ASN A 116 -11.17 5.60 4.46
C ASN A 116 -10.40 4.33 4.88
N ILE A 117 -9.07 4.40 4.88
CA ILE A 117 -8.17 3.34 5.33
C ILE A 117 -7.57 3.75 6.67
N TYR A 118 -7.62 2.86 7.66
CA TYR A 118 -7.14 3.13 9.01
C TYR A 118 -6.08 2.12 9.42
N VAL A 119 -4.84 2.50 9.20
CA VAL A 119 -3.63 1.73 9.54
C VAL A 119 -2.68 2.68 10.27
N PRO A 120 -2.14 2.30 11.44
CA PRO A 120 -1.18 3.12 12.16
C PRO A 120 0.09 3.37 11.33
N ALA A 121 0.64 4.59 11.38
CA ALA A 121 1.85 4.94 10.62
C ALA A 121 3.04 4.03 10.93
N ARG A 122 3.14 3.52 12.17
CA ARG A 122 4.21 2.60 12.59
C ARG A 122 4.14 1.22 11.92
N ASP A 123 2.96 0.81 11.46
CA ASP A 123 2.74 -0.48 10.79
C ASP A 123 3.06 -0.36 9.29
N LEU A 124 3.22 0.89 8.80
CA LEU A 124 3.61 1.23 7.43
C LEU A 124 5.11 1.47 7.30
N VAL A 125 5.93 0.99 8.23
CA VAL A 125 7.40 1.04 8.14
C VAL A 125 7.98 -0.31 8.52
N THR A 126 9.08 -0.69 7.89
CA THR A 126 9.88 -1.84 8.35
C THR A 126 10.75 -1.39 9.51
N ALA A 127 10.64 -2.08 10.64
CA ALA A 127 11.40 -1.79 11.86
C ALA A 127 12.91 -2.08 11.73
#